data_AF-A0AAE0PRL5-F1
#
_entry.id   AF-A0AAE0PRL5-F1
#
_cell.length_a   1.000
_cell.length_b   1.000
_cell.length_c   1.000
_cell.angle_alpha   90.00
_cell.angle_beta   90.00
_cell.angle_gamma   90.00
#
_symmetry.space_group_name_H-M   'P 1'
#
loop_
_entity.id
_entity.type
_entity.pdbx_description
1 polymer ?
#
loop_
_entity_poly.entity_id
_entity_poly.type
_entity_poly.pdbx_seq_one_letter_code
_entity_poly.pdbx_strand_id
1 'polypeptide(L)'
;MLFLSLLIVVLGSHPVLKMESYDNSGGINLVCESRGWNPEPEVLWLDREGATLPAEDTQIHRDTEGFSVKRSITVYDYSDSNRFYCRLQQKHHMMETEIIINSKVFHAWKWIVGISLSACLIALGLIVTAVVCNCLRKELQRLRVEYGNYTRVCKK
;
A
#
# COMPACT_ATOMS: atom_id res chain seq x y z
N MET A 1 32.17 -45.34 19.28
CA MET A 1 32.02 -43.93 19.69
C MET A 1 30.72 -43.44 19.04
N LEU A 2 29.63 -43.33 19.79
CA LEU A 2 28.36 -42.79 19.27
C LEU A 2 28.42 -41.27 19.46
N PHE A 3 28.36 -40.51 18.37
CA PHE A 3 28.18 -39.06 18.46
C PHE A 3 26.71 -38.79 18.82
N LEU A 4 26.46 -38.25 20.02
CA LEU A 4 25.18 -37.63 20.33
C LEU A 4 25.11 -36.30 19.57
N SER A 5 24.29 -36.21 18.53
CA SER A 5 23.98 -34.93 17.88
C SER A 5 22.92 -34.19 18.69
N LEU A 6 23.31 -33.14 19.42
CA LEU A 6 22.38 -32.22 20.06
C LEU A 6 21.87 -31.21 19.03
N LEU A 7 20.60 -31.27 18.66
CA LEU A 7 19.97 -30.26 17.80
C LEU A 7 19.38 -29.15 18.68
N ILE A 8 20.04 -27.99 18.71
CA ILE A 8 19.55 -26.80 19.41
C ILE A 8 18.37 -26.22 18.62
N VAL A 9 17.24 -26.04 19.31
CA VAL A 9 16.05 -25.39 18.74
C VAL A 9 16.03 -23.93 19.17
N VAL A 10 15.97 -23.02 18.20
CA VAL A 10 15.82 -21.58 18.35
C VAL A 10 14.54 -21.17 17.65
N LEU A 11 13.66 -20.50 18.40
CA LEU A 11 12.45 -19.89 17.87
C LEU A 11 12.81 -18.55 17.24
N GLY A 12 12.27 -18.32 16.05
CA GLY A 12 12.45 -17.05 15.38
C GLY A 12 11.54 -15.95 15.93
N SER A 13 11.57 -14.82 15.24
CA SER A 13 10.71 -13.67 15.51
C SER A 13 9.25 -13.94 15.13
N HIS A 14 8.32 -13.21 15.75
CA HIS A 14 6.93 -13.23 15.31
C HIS A 14 6.81 -12.85 13.82
N PRO A 15 5.95 -13.54 13.05
CA PRO A 15 5.76 -13.24 11.64
C PRO A 15 5.21 -11.84 11.44
N VAL A 16 5.80 -11.15 10.46
CA VAL A 16 5.38 -9.83 9.99
C VAL A 16 4.63 -10.00 8.69
N LEU A 17 3.40 -9.48 8.65
CA LEU A 17 2.56 -9.48 7.45
C LEU A 17 2.65 -8.14 6.72
N LYS A 18 2.75 -8.20 5.40
CA LYS A 18 2.86 -7.04 4.50
C LYS A 18 1.97 -7.22 3.29
N MET A 19 1.52 -6.11 2.74
CA MET A 19 0.88 -6.03 1.43
C MET A 19 1.89 -5.37 0.48
N GLU A 20 2.41 -6.12 -0.50
CA GLU A 20 3.50 -5.63 -1.37
C GLU A 20 3.01 -5.04 -2.69
N SER A 21 1.98 -5.63 -3.31
CA SER A 21 1.55 -5.21 -4.64
C SER A 21 0.08 -5.50 -4.91
N TYR A 22 -0.44 -4.82 -5.93
CA TYR A 22 -1.75 -5.04 -6.50
C TYR A 22 -1.58 -5.38 -7.98
N ASP A 23 -2.20 -6.46 -8.42
CA ASP A 23 -2.20 -6.81 -9.82
C ASP A 23 -3.32 -6.06 -10.57
N ASN A 24 -3.16 -5.88 -11.89
CA ASN A 24 -4.14 -5.17 -12.71
C ASN A 24 -5.49 -5.91 -12.79
N SER A 25 -5.53 -7.20 -12.43
CA SER A 25 -6.73 -8.05 -12.39
C SER A 25 -7.52 -7.95 -11.09
N GLY A 26 -7.03 -7.25 -10.08
CA GLY A 26 -7.72 -7.09 -8.80
C GLY A 26 -7.12 -7.83 -7.61
N GLY A 27 -6.09 -8.64 -7.84
CA GLY A 27 -5.40 -9.43 -6.83
C GLY A 27 -4.48 -8.60 -5.95
N ILE A 28 -4.42 -8.96 -4.68
CA ILE A 28 -3.55 -8.35 -3.68
C ILE A 28 -2.47 -9.36 -3.29
N ASN A 29 -1.20 -8.98 -3.39
CA ASN A 29 -0.09 -9.81 -2.93
C ASN A 29 0.17 -9.57 -1.43
N LEU A 30 0.02 -10.65 -0.66
CA LEU A 30 0.30 -10.70 0.77
C LEU A 30 1.58 -11.48 1.03
N VAL A 31 2.40 -10.95 1.93
CA VAL A 31 3.73 -11.45 2.23
C VAL A 31 3.87 -11.68 3.72
N CYS A 32 4.38 -12.84 4.08
CA CYS A 32 4.72 -13.21 5.45
C CYS A 32 6.24 -13.38 5.58
N GLU A 33 6.85 -12.67 6.53
CA GLU A 33 8.28 -12.71 6.79
C GLU A 33 8.58 -13.02 8.27
N SER A 34 9.57 -13.86 8.52
CA SER A 34 10.08 -14.13 9.88
C SER A 34 11.57 -14.52 9.84
N ARG A 35 12.28 -14.32 10.95
CA ARG A 35 13.76 -14.45 11.03
C ARG A 35 14.20 -15.17 12.29
N GLY A 36 15.42 -15.68 12.28
CA GLY A 36 16.09 -16.20 13.48
C GLY A 36 15.74 -17.64 13.87
N TRP A 37 15.18 -18.43 12.95
CA TRP A 37 14.79 -19.81 13.26
C TRP A 37 15.97 -20.77 13.19
N ASN A 38 16.01 -21.79 14.04
CA ASN A 38 16.88 -22.95 13.85
C ASN A 38 16.25 -24.20 14.49
N PRO A 39 15.99 -25.29 13.76
CA PRO A 39 16.12 -25.46 12.30
C PRO A 39 15.11 -24.63 11.51
N GLU A 40 15.08 -24.78 10.18
CA GLU A 40 14.11 -24.12 9.31
C GLU A 40 12.64 -24.43 9.73
N PRO A 41 11.75 -23.43 9.78
CA PRO A 41 10.34 -23.62 10.06
C PRO A 41 9.54 -23.90 8.78
N GLU A 42 8.40 -24.56 8.91
CA GLU A 42 7.39 -24.63 7.87
C GLU A 42 6.53 -23.37 7.88
N VAL A 43 6.23 -22.80 6.71
CA VAL A 43 5.43 -21.58 6.55
C VAL A 43 4.17 -21.88 5.75
N LEU A 44 3.01 -21.68 6.38
CA LEU A 44 1.69 -21.94 5.82
C LEU A 44 0.86 -20.66 5.79
N TRP A 45 0.13 -20.47 4.70
CA TRP A 45 -0.94 -19.48 4.60
C TRP A 45 -2.28 -20.18 4.77
N LEU A 46 -3.15 -19.61 5.58
CA LEU A 46 -4.48 -20.15 5.85
C LEU A 46 -5.55 -19.10 5.60
N ASP A 47 -6.72 -19.55 5.15
CA ASP A 47 -7.93 -18.73 5.14
C ASP A 47 -8.58 -18.65 6.53
N ARG A 48 -9.73 -17.97 6.60
CA ARG A 48 -10.47 -17.76 7.85
C ARG A 48 -11.08 -19.06 8.42
N GLU A 49 -11.29 -20.07 7.58
CA GLU A 49 -11.72 -21.41 7.98
C GLU A 49 -10.54 -22.28 8.46
N GLY A 50 -9.30 -21.80 8.29
CA GLY A 50 -8.08 -22.50 8.64
C GLY A 50 -7.59 -23.48 7.56
N ALA A 51 -8.15 -23.43 6.35
CA ALA A 51 -7.70 -24.25 5.23
C ALA A 51 -6.45 -23.64 4.59
N THR A 52 -5.53 -24.49 4.14
CA THR A 52 -4.27 -24.05 3.55
C THR A 52 -4.50 -23.46 2.16
N LEU A 53 -3.97 -22.25 1.97
CA LEU A 53 -4.04 -21.54 0.70
C LEU A 53 -2.87 -21.93 -0.20
N PRO A 54 -3.09 -21.99 -1.53
CA PRO A 54 -2.02 -22.16 -2.49
C PRO A 54 -1.10 -20.93 -2.42
N ALA A 55 0.17 -21.17 -2.12
CA ALA A 55 1.17 -20.14 -1.94
C ALA A 55 2.34 -20.33 -2.90
N GLU A 56 3.03 -19.23 -3.18
CA GLU A 56 4.32 -19.27 -3.86
C GLU A 56 5.35 -20.06 -3.03
N ASP A 57 6.46 -20.42 -3.67
CA ASP A 57 7.57 -21.08 -3.00
C ASP A 57 8.11 -20.24 -1.86
N THR A 58 8.42 -20.88 -0.74
CA THR A 58 9.03 -20.21 0.41
C THR A 58 10.46 -19.82 0.06
N GLN A 59 10.74 -18.52 0.10
CA GLN A 59 12.09 -18.00 -0.01
C GLN A 59 12.78 -18.14 1.34
N ILE A 60 13.89 -18.87 1.38
CA ILE A 60 14.65 -19.15 2.60
C ILE A 60 16.04 -18.55 2.46
N HIS A 61 16.46 -17.82 3.48
CA HIS A 61 17.79 -17.27 3.60
C HIS A 61 18.37 -17.61 4.96
N ARG A 62 19.65 -17.97 5.02
CA ARG A 62 20.32 -18.28 6.28
C ARG A 62 21.42 -17.25 6.54
N ASP A 63 21.34 -16.61 7.70
CA ASP A 63 22.32 -15.64 8.18
C ASP A 63 22.83 -16.05 9.57
N THR A 64 23.70 -15.22 10.16
CA THR A 64 24.25 -15.35 11.51
C THR A 64 23.19 -15.50 12.60
N GLU A 65 22.00 -14.93 12.41
CA GLU A 65 20.87 -15.04 13.34
C GLU A 65 20.06 -16.34 13.16
N GLY A 66 20.24 -17.09 12.06
CA GLY A 66 19.50 -18.31 11.74
C GLY A 66 18.77 -18.24 10.39
N PHE A 67 17.74 -19.06 10.23
CA PHE A 67 16.89 -19.08 9.05
C PHE A 67 15.90 -17.92 9.07
N SER A 68 15.84 -17.22 7.95
CA SER A 68 14.85 -16.21 7.59
C SER A 68 14.00 -16.75 6.45
N VAL A 69 12.69 -16.63 6.59
CA VAL A 69 11.72 -17.18 5.65
C VAL A 69 10.79 -16.07 5.17
N LYS A 70 10.46 -16.11 3.89
CA LYS A 70 9.49 -15.23 3.24
C LYS A 70 8.57 -16.08 2.37
N ARG A 71 7.25 -15.95 2.55
CA ARG A 71 6.26 -16.66 1.73
C ARG A 71 5.11 -15.76 1.33
N SER A 72 4.67 -15.87 0.07
CA SER A 72 3.68 -14.96 -0.52
C SER A 72 2.46 -15.70 -1.06
N ILE A 73 1.31 -15.02 -1.03
CA ILE A 73 0.06 -15.43 -1.69
C ILE A 73 -0.54 -14.25 -2.45
N THR A 74 -1.29 -14.54 -3.51
CA THR A 74 -2.11 -13.53 -4.21
C THR A 74 -3.58 -13.83 -3.99
N VAL A 75 -4.32 -12.87 -3.44
CA VAL A 75 -5.75 -13.02 -3.09
C VAL A 75 -6.62 -12.15 -3.98
N TYR A 76 -7.60 -12.76 -4.65
CA TYR A 76 -8.50 -12.09 -5.61
C TYR A 76 -9.88 -11.79 -5.03
N ASP A 77 -10.42 -12.72 -4.24
CA ASP A 77 -11.70 -12.54 -3.57
C ASP A 77 -11.45 -12.05 -2.15
N TYR A 78 -11.75 -10.77 -1.93
CA TYR A 78 -11.73 -10.16 -0.60
C TYR A 78 -13.08 -9.47 -0.29
N SER A 79 -14.18 -10.07 -0.71
CA SER A 79 -15.53 -9.52 -0.49
C SER A 79 -16.08 -9.76 0.93
N ASP A 80 -15.79 -10.91 1.56
CA ASP A 80 -16.37 -11.35 2.84
C ASP A 80 -15.32 -11.65 3.94
N SER A 81 -15.25 -10.80 4.97
CA SER A 81 -14.39 -10.93 6.17
C SER A 81 -13.07 -11.68 5.92
N ASN A 82 -12.21 -11.09 5.08
CA ASN A 82 -11.03 -11.76 4.52
C ASN A 82 -9.88 -11.69 5.50
N ARG A 83 -9.99 -12.57 6.49
CA ARG A 83 -8.93 -12.86 7.44
C ARG A 83 -8.04 -13.91 6.81
N PHE A 84 -6.76 -13.60 6.76
CA PHE A 84 -5.72 -14.51 6.32
C PHE A 84 -4.74 -14.69 7.46
N TYR A 85 -4.28 -15.91 7.65
CA TYR A 85 -3.36 -16.27 8.71
C TYR A 85 -2.05 -16.76 8.10
N CYS A 86 -0.93 -16.26 8.62
CA CYS A 86 0.37 -16.88 8.36
C CYS A 86 0.80 -17.66 9.59
N ARG A 87 1.01 -18.96 9.42
CA ARG A 87 1.42 -19.89 10.47
C ARG A 87 2.84 -20.38 10.21
N LEU A 88 3.72 -20.19 11.19
CA LEU A 88 5.05 -20.79 11.24
C LEU A 88 5.05 -21.95 12.21
N GLN A 89 5.44 -23.12 11.73
CA GLN A 89 5.46 -24.35 12.50
C GLN A 89 6.88 -24.91 12.56
N GLN A 90 7.37 -25.13 13.78
CA GLN A 90 8.70 -25.68 14.03
C GLN A 90 8.59 -26.76 15.11
N LYS A 91 8.58 -28.03 14.70
CA LYS A 91 8.37 -29.20 15.58
C LYS A 91 7.10 -29.04 16.43
N HIS A 92 7.24 -28.76 17.72
CA HIS A 92 6.15 -28.61 18.69
C HIS A 92 5.78 -27.15 18.97
N HIS A 93 6.46 -26.20 18.31
CA HIS A 93 6.19 -24.77 18.45
C HIS A 93 5.46 -24.25 17.22
N MET A 94 4.49 -23.37 17.46
CA MET A 94 3.67 -22.75 16.44
C MET A 94 3.49 -21.27 16.74
N MET A 95 3.66 -20.44 15.72
CA MET A 95 3.39 -19.00 15.76
C MET A 95 2.45 -18.64 14.63
N GLU A 96 1.51 -17.74 14.89
CA GLU A 96 0.53 -17.30 13.90
C GLU A 96 0.28 -15.80 14.02
N THR A 97 0.15 -15.13 12.88
CA THR A 97 -0.29 -13.73 12.78
C THR A 97 -1.42 -13.65 11.75
N GLU A 98 -2.39 -12.77 12.01
CA GLU A 98 -3.52 -12.53 11.10
C GLU A 98 -3.42 -11.17 10.39
N ILE A 99 -4.00 -11.10 9.20
CA ILE A 99 -4.25 -9.85 8.47
C ILE A 99 -5.69 -9.82 7.99
N ILE A 100 -6.36 -8.67 8.16
CA ILE A 100 -7.75 -8.46 7.75
C ILE A 100 -7.77 -7.48 6.58
N ILE A 101 -8.22 -7.95 5.41
CA ILE A 101 -8.43 -7.08 4.26
C ILE A 101 -9.88 -6.61 4.23
N ASN A 102 -10.10 -5.33 4.51
CA ASN A 102 -11.42 -4.72 4.39
C ASN A 102 -11.54 -3.96 3.05
N SER A 103 -12.30 -4.53 2.12
CA SER A 103 -12.60 -3.94 0.81
C SER A 103 -13.14 -2.50 0.90
N LYS A 104 -13.91 -2.19 1.94
CA LYS A 104 -14.48 -0.85 2.16
C LYS A 104 -13.42 0.20 2.47
N VAL A 105 -12.37 -0.18 3.22
CA VAL A 105 -11.26 0.74 3.59
C VAL A 105 -10.43 1.05 2.36
N PHE A 106 -10.13 0.04 1.53
CA PHE A 106 -9.35 0.22 0.31
C PHE A 106 -10.08 1.12 -0.69
N HIS A 107 -11.38 0.87 -0.90
CA HIS A 107 -12.21 1.72 -1.73
C HIS A 107 -12.24 3.15 -1.16
N ALA A 108 -12.52 3.34 0.12
CA ALA A 108 -12.52 4.66 0.74
C ALA A 108 -11.21 5.42 0.52
N TRP A 109 -10.06 4.78 0.73
CA TRP A 109 -8.74 5.38 0.49
C TRP A 109 -8.54 5.83 -0.96
N LYS A 110 -8.92 4.98 -1.92
CA LYS A 110 -8.83 5.32 -3.34
C LYS A 110 -9.65 6.57 -3.70
N TRP A 111 -10.86 6.69 -3.15
CA TRP A 111 -11.70 7.87 -3.35
C TRP A 111 -11.14 9.10 -2.63
N ILE A 112 -10.64 8.95 -1.40
CA ILE A 112 -10.03 10.05 -0.63
C ILE A 112 -8.85 10.65 -1.38
N VAL A 113 -7.94 9.83 -1.89
CA VAL A 113 -6.78 10.29 -2.68
C VAL A 113 -7.23 11.00 -3.95
N GLY A 114 -8.20 10.42 -4.68
CA GLY A 114 -8.76 11.03 -5.89
C GLY A 114 -9.42 12.38 -5.65
N ILE A 115 -10.23 12.50 -4.58
CA ILE A 115 -10.88 13.75 -4.18
C ILE A 115 -9.82 14.79 -3.77
N SER A 116 -8.81 14.39 -3.00
CA SER A 116 -7.73 15.30 -2.58
C SER A 116 -6.97 15.88 -3.78
N LEU A 117 -6.58 15.03 -4.73
CA LEU A 117 -5.90 15.46 -5.96
C LEU A 117 -6.78 16.42 -6.78
N SER A 118 -8.05 16.06 -6.97
CA SER A 118 -9.00 16.89 -7.71
C SER A 118 -9.20 18.26 -7.05
N ALA A 119 -9.38 18.29 -5.74
CA ALA A 119 -9.54 19.54 -4.98
C ALA A 119 -8.31 20.45 -5.10
N CYS A 120 -7.09 19.89 -5.04
CA CYS A 120 -5.86 20.65 -5.25
C CYS A 120 -5.79 21.26 -6.66
N LEU A 121 -6.15 20.51 -7.71
CA LEU A 121 -6.17 21.02 -9.08
C LEU A 121 -7.20 22.13 -9.28
N ILE A 122 -8.39 21.98 -8.68
CA ILE A 122 -9.45 23.00 -8.74
C ILE A 122 -8.98 24.28 -8.03
N ALA A 123 -8.39 24.16 -6.84
CA ALA A 123 -7.88 25.31 -6.10
C ALA A 123 -6.81 26.08 -6.90
N LEU A 124 -5.85 25.38 -7.52
CA LEU A 124 -4.84 25.99 -8.38
C LEU A 124 -5.47 26.67 -9.60
N GLY A 125 -6.44 26.01 -10.25
CA GLY A 125 -7.17 26.57 -11.38
C GLY A 125 -7.91 27.87 -11.04
N LEU A 126 -8.58 27.91 -9.87
CA LEU A 126 -9.27 29.11 -9.40
C LEU A 126 -8.29 30.27 -9.11
N ILE A 127 -7.13 29.97 -8.50
CA ILE A 127 -6.10 30.97 -8.23
C ILE A 127 -5.56 31.57 -9.54
N VAL A 128 -5.20 30.72 -10.52
CA VAL A 128 -4.72 31.18 -11.82
C VAL A 128 -5.78 32.02 -12.54
N THR A 129 -7.03 31.55 -12.54
CA THR A 129 -8.15 32.26 -13.17
C THR A 129 -8.36 33.64 -12.53
N ALA A 130 -8.32 33.72 -11.19
CA ALA A 130 -8.46 34.98 -10.48
C ALA A 130 -7.32 35.96 -10.83
N VAL A 131 -6.07 35.49 -10.89
CA VAL A 131 -4.91 36.31 -11.26
C VAL A 131 -5.03 36.81 -12.69
N VAL A 132 -5.37 35.95 -13.65
CA VAL A 132 -5.54 36.31 -15.07
C VAL A 132 -6.70 37.29 -15.24
N CYS A 133 -7.86 37.04 -14.63
CA CYS A 133 -9.01 37.94 -14.69
C CYS A 133 -8.70 39.31 -14.08
N ASN A 134 -7.97 39.36 -12.96
CA ASN A 134 -7.53 40.62 -12.35
C ASN A 134 -6.53 41.36 -13.23
N CYS A 135 -5.63 40.65 -13.90
CA CYS A 135 -4.68 41.22 -14.86
C CYS A 135 -5.39 41.79 -16.10
N LEU A 136 -6.31 41.01 -16.70
CA LEU A 136 -7.14 41.44 -17.84
C LEU A 136 -8.02 42.63 -17.49
N ARG A 137 -8.62 42.66 -16.30
CA ARG A 137 -9.37 43.84 -15.83
C ARG A 137 -8.50 45.09 -15.81
N LYS A 138 -7.26 45.00 -15.29
CA LYS A 138 -6.35 46.16 -15.24
C LYS A 138 -6.03 46.68 -16.65
N GLU A 139 -5.73 45.79 -17.59
CA GLU A 139 -5.45 46.18 -18.98
C GLU A 139 -6.68 46.75 -19.71
N LEU A 140 -7.86 46.16 -19.54
CA LEU A 140 -9.12 46.70 -20.09
C LEU A 140 -9.47 48.08 -19.53
N GLN A 141 -9.20 48.34 -18.25
CA GLN A 141 -9.40 49.68 -17.67
C GLN A 141 -8.42 50.70 -18.26
N ARG A 142 -7.16 50.33 -18.50
CA ARG A 142 -6.20 51.21 -19.18
C ARG A 142 -6.65 51.57 -20.59
N LEU A 143 -7.05 50.58 -21.39
CA LEU A 143 -7.58 50.81 -22.74
C LEU A 143 -8.85 51.66 -22.73
N ARG A 144 -9.75 51.47 -21.76
CA ARG A 144 -10.96 52.29 -21.61
C ARG A 144 -10.64 53.76 -21.31
N VAL A 145 -9.67 54.03 -20.44
CA VAL A 145 -9.23 55.41 -20.14
C VAL A 145 -8.56 56.05 -21.36
N GLU A 146 -7.72 55.30 -22.07
CA GLU A 146 -7.04 55.77 -23.27
C GLU A 146 -8.03 56.10 -24.40
N TYR A 147 -9.00 55.21 -24.65
CA TYR A 147 -10.07 55.44 -25.62
C TYR A 147 -10.98 56.62 -25.25
N GLY A 148 -11.28 56.81 -23.97
CA GLY A 148 -12.06 57.95 -23.45
C GLY A 148 -11.32 59.30 -23.52
N ASN A 149 -9.99 59.28 -23.48
CA ASN A 149 -9.18 60.46 -23.75
C ASN A 149 -9.14 60.78 -25.25
N TYR A 150 -8.98 59.77 -26.11
CA TYR A 150 -8.97 59.95 -27.57
C TYR A 150 -10.29 60.54 -28.09
N THR A 151 -11.43 60.01 -27.64
CA THR A 151 -12.77 60.51 -28.01
C THR A 151 -13.03 61.94 -27.51
N ARG A 152 -12.41 62.37 -26.41
CA ARG A 152 -12.48 63.77 -25.93
C ARG A 152 -11.67 64.73 -26.79
N VAL A 153 -10.54 64.29 -27.34
CA VAL A 153 -9.71 65.13 -28.22
C VAL A 153 -10.40 65.36 -29.57
N CYS A 154 -11.01 64.33 -30.18
CA CYS A 154 -11.71 64.47 -31.46
C CYS A 154 -13.02 65.29 -31.41
N LYS A 155 -13.51 65.65 -30.21
CA LYS A 155 -14.73 66.45 -30.02
C LYS A 155 -14.48 67.95 -29.81
N LYS A 156 -13.21 68.36 -29.78
CA LYS A 156 -12.77 69.77 -29.76
C LYS A 156 -12.39 70.19 -31.16
#